data_AF-A0A355VAI9-F1
#
_entry.id   AF-A0A355VAI9-F1
#
_cell.length_a   1.000
_cell.length_b   1.000
_cell.length_c   1.000
_cell.angle_alpha   90.00
_cell.angle_beta   90.00
_cell.angle_gamma   90.00
#
_symmetry.space_group_name_H-M   'P 1'
#
loop_
_entity.id
_entity.type
_entity.pdbx_description
1 polymer ?
#
loop_
_entity_poly.entity_id
_entity_poly.type
_entity_poly.pdbx_seq_one_letter_code
_entity_poly.pdbx_strand_id
1 'polypeptide(L)'
;MPDARIFSLGQRWNSDTEPELGLGIVTDLDHRTVTVAFPSCQQTRRYAQAQAPLTRLRLASGDPVSLPGSGDEPPLDAVIEARHEGSNHTFVYMVRVNDEPPQPLPEQA
;
A
#
# COMPACT_ATOMS: atom_id res chain seq x y z
N MET A 1 0.30 11.49 -21.90
CA MET A 1 1.54 10.98 -21.27
C MET A 1 1.10 9.85 -20.33
N PRO A 2 1.52 8.59 -20.50
CA PRO A 2 1.13 7.56 -19.55
C PRO A 2 1.90 7.82 -18.25
N ASP A 3 1.15 8.04 -17.17
CA ASP A 3 1.66 8.24 -15.82
C ASP A 3 2.56 7.05 -15.48
N ALA A 4 3.88 7.29 -15.39
CA ALA A 4 4.83 6.32 -14.92
C ALA A 4 4.41 5.96 -13.51
N ARG A 5 3.73 4.81 -13.36
CA ARG A 5 3.26 4.27 -12.08
C ARG A 5 4.38 4.46 -11.06
N ILE A 6 4.20 5.40 -10.14
CA ILE A 6 5.15 5.67 -9.05
C ILE A 6 5.01 4.52 -8.06
N PHE A 7 5.68 3.42 -8.39
CA PHE A 7 5.90 2.31 -7.49
C PHE A 7 6.89 2.79 -6.42
N SER A 8 6.53 2.61 -5.16
CA SER A 8 7.38 2.90 -4.02
C SER A 8 7.48 1.67 -3.13
N LEU A 9 8.66 1.48 -2.51
CA LEU A 9 8.86 0.45 -1.49
C LEU A 9 7.81 0.61 -0.38
N GLY A 10 7.25 -0.49 0.09
CA GLY A 10 6.18 -0.51 1.10
C GLY A 10 4.76 -0.31 0.54
N GLN A 11 4.60 0.07 -0.73
CA GLN A 11 3.26 0.17 -1.33
C GLN A 11 2.61 -1.19 -1.53
N ARG A 12 1.27 -1.20 -1.38
CA ARG A 12 0.42 -2.38 -1.59
C ARG A 12 -0.12 -2.42 -3.03
N TRP A 13 0.13 -3.54 -3.70
CA TRP A 13 -0.26 -3.79 -5.09
C TRP A 13 -0.90 -5.17 -5.22
N ASN A 14 -1.97 -5.28 -6.01
CA ASN A 14 -2.57 -6.56 -6.36
C ASN A 14 -2.01 -7.03 -7.70
N SER A 15 -1.75 -8.33 -7.81
CA SER A 15 -1.44 -8.96 -9.10
C SER A 15 -2.72 -9.29 -9.84
N ASP A 16 -2.90 -8.71 -11.03
CA ASP A 16 -4.02 -9.04 -11.92
C ASP A 16 -3.83 -10.44 -12.53
N THR A 17 -2.58 -10.84 -12.77
CA THR A 17 -2.24 -12.19 -13.25
C THR A 17 -2.44 -13.29 -12.22
N GLU A 18 -2.33 -12.97 -10.93
CA GLU A 18 -2.34 -13.94 -9.83
C GLU A 18 -3.12 -13.38 -8.62
N PRO A 19 -4.44 -13.11 -8.76
CA PRO A 19 -5.24 -12.56 -7.67
C PRO A 19 -5.37 -13.52 -6.47
N GLU A 20 -5.13 -14.81 -6.69
CA GLU A 20 -5.09 -15.84 -5.66
C GLU A 20 -3.94 -15.65 -4.66
N LEU A 21 -2.85 -14.96 -5.05
CA LEU A 21 -1.75 -14.61 -4.15
C LEU A 21 -2.13 -13.49 -3.16
N GLY A 22 -3.23 -12.78 -3.44
CA GLY A 22 -3.75 -11.71 -2.59
C GLY A 22 -2.95 -10.42 -2.69
N LEU A 23 -2.81 -9.75 -1.54
CA LEU A 23 -2.18 -8.44 -1.45
C LEU A 23 -0.65 -8.57 -1.43
N GLY A 24 0.01 -7.97 -2.41
CA GLY A 24 1.46 -7.90 -2.47
C GLY A 24 1.98 -6.56 -1.94
N ILE A 25 3.12 -6.59 -1.26
CA ILE A 25 3.84 -5.41 -0.78
C ILE A 25 5.12 -5.28 -1.60
N VAL A 26 5.41 -4.10 -2.14
CA VAL A 26 6.66 -3.85 -2.88
C VAL A 26 7.83 -3.89 -1.89
N THR A 27 8.63 -4.95 -1.94
CA THR A 27 9.81 -5.10 -1.09
C THR A 27 11.09 -4.64 -1.76
N ASP A 28 11.11 -4.64 -3.08
CA ASP A 28 12.26 -4.20 -3.85
C ASP A 28 11.79 -3.54 -5.15
N LEU A 29 12.48 -2.47 -5.53
CA LEU A 29 12.13 -1.66 -6.67
C LEU A 29 13.39 -1.30 -7.44
N ASP A 30 13.40 -1.72 -8.69
CA ASP A 30 14.52 -1.57 -9.60
C ASP A 30 14.15 -0.59 -10.73
N HIS A 31 15.07 -0.34 -11.66
CA HIS A 31 14.93 0.71 -12.68
C HIS A 31 14.00 0.28 -13.82
N ARG A 32 13.77 -1.02 -13.99
CA ARG A 32 12.81 -1.59 -14.95
C ARG A 32 11.93 -2.68 -14.38
N THR A 33 12.17 -3.11 -13.15
CA THR A 33 11.43 -4.20 -12.50
C THR A 33 10.97 -3.82 -11.11
N VAL A 34 9.91 -4.42 -10.64
CA VAL A 34 9.38 -4.26 -9.29
C VAL A 34 9.22 -5.65 -8.67
N THR A 35 9.68 -5.80 -7.45
CA THR A 35 9.62 -7.03 -6.67
C THR A 35 8.55 -6.87 -5.61
N VAL A 36 7.55 -7.73 -5.66
CA VAL A 36 6.37 -7.71 -4.79
C VAL A 36 6.38 -8.99 -3.96
N ALA A 37 6.37 -8.85 -2.63
CA ALA A 37 6.21 -9.95 -1.70
C ALA A 37 4.74 -10.10 -1.30
N PHE A 38 4.22 -11.31 -1.40
CA PHE A 38 2.89 -11.71 -0.98
C PHE A 38 2.99 -12.40 0.38
N PRO A 39 2.78 -11.68 1.49
CA PRO A 39 2.82 -12.27 2.83
C PRO A 39 1.78 -13.38 3.00
N SER A 40 0.63 -13.28 2.34
CA SER A 40 -0.44 -14.29 2.37
C SER A 40 0.03 -15.68 1.91
N CYS A 41 0.98 -15.74 0.97
CA CYS A 41 1.52 -17.00 0.44
C CYS A 41 3.03 -17.15 0.68
N GLN A 42 3.65 -16.23 1.44
CA GLN A 42 5.10 -16.14 1.68
C GLN A 42 5.94 -16.26 0.39
N GLN A 43 5.48 -15.67 -0.71
CA GLN A 43 6.13 -15.73 -2.02
C GLN A 43 6.48 -14.34 -2.53
N THR A 44 7.58 -14.23 -3.29
CA THR A 44 7.97 -13.00 -4.00
C THR A 44 7.85 -13.18 -5.50
N ARG A 45 7.22 -12.22 -6.17
CA ARG A 45 7.17 -12.14 -7.64
C ARG A 45 7.86 -10.88 -8.12
N ARG A 46 8.57 -11.02 -9.23
CA ARG A 46 9.23 -9.90 -9.92
C ARG A 46 8.48 -9.62 -11.21
N TYR A 47 8.01 -8.39 -11.37
CA TYR A 47 7.30 -7.90 -12.55
C TYR A 47 8.12 -6.81 -13.25
N ALA A 48 7.97 -6.65 -14.56
CA ALA A 48 8.59 -5.54 -15.29
C ALA A 48 7.76 -4.27 -15.12
N GLN A 49 8.30 -3.20 -14.53
CA GLN A 49 7.55 -1.96 -14.23
C GLN A 49 6.76 -1.41 -15.42
N ALA A 50 7.35 -1.48 -16.62
CA ALA A 50 6.73 -0.98 -17.84
C ALA A 50 5.46 -1.73 -18.26
N GLN A 51 5.33 -3.00 -17.88
CA GLN A 51 4.23 -3.89 -18.28
C GLN A 51 3.69 -4.69 -17.10
N ALA A 52 3.89 -4.21 -15.88
CA ALA A 52 3.53 -4.96 -14.70
C ALA A 52 1.99 -5.06 -14.67
N PRO A 53 1.40 -6.26 -14.67
CA PRO A 53 -0.03 -6.46 -14.49
C PRO A 53 -0.38 -6.28 -13.01
N LEU A 54 0.09 -5.18 -12.43
CA LEU A 54 -0.12 -4.81 -11.04
C LEU A 54 -1.14 -3.68 -11.00
N THR A 55 -2.17 -3.88 -10.20
CA THR A 55 -3.19 -2.87 -9.93
C THR A 55 -2.83 -2.21 -8.61
N ARG A 56 -2.62 -0.88 -8.66
CA ARG A 56 -2.32 -0.10 -7.45
C ARG A 56 -3.53 -0.22 -6.53
N LEU A 57 -3.35 -0.80 -5.35
CA LEU A 57 -4.42 -0.79 -4.38
C LEU A 57 -4.51 0.64 -3.84
N ARG A 58 -5.48 1.39 -4.38
CA ARG A 58 -5.86 2.68 -3.82
C ARG A 58 -6.80 2.42 -2.68
N LEU A 59 -6.24 2.52 -1.49
CA LEU A 59 -6.96 2.55 -0.25
C LEU A 59 -8.11 3.58 -0.33
N ALA A 60 -9.33 3.12 -0.11
CA ALA A 60 -10.54 3.94 -0.10
C ALA A 60 -11.03 4.11 1.35
N SER A 61 -11.88 5.11 1.57
CA SER A 61 -12.63 5.22 2.83
C SER A 61 -13.43 3.93 3.06
N GLY A 62 -13.17 3.25 4.16
CA GLY A 62 -13.71 1.96 4.56
C GLY A 62 -12.71 0.81 4.48
N ASP A 63 -11.52 1.02 3.90
CA ASP A 63 -10.53 -0.05 3.73
C ASP A 63 -9.69 -0.28 5.00
N PRO A 64 -9.48 -1.53 5.43
CA PRO A 64 -8.63 -1.85 6.59
C PRO A 64 -7.15 -1.72 6.24
N VAL A 65 -6.44 -0.89 6.99
CA VAL A 65 -4.99 -0.66 6.88
C VAL A 65 -4.31 -1.02 8.20
N SER A 66 -3.15 -1.65 8.13
CA SER A 66 -2.34 -1.92 9.33
C SER A 66 -1.36 -0.77 9.51
N LEU A 67 -1.45 -0.08 10.63
CA LEU A 67 -0.53 0.97 11.03
C LEU A 67 0.72 0.34 11.62
N PRO A 68 1.93 0.79 11.24
CA PRO A 68 3.13 0.42 11.99
C PRO A 68 2.96 0.98 13.41
N GLY A 69 3.04 0.10 14.41
CA GLY A 69 3.11 0.52 15.81
C GLY A 69 4.34 1.41 16.01
N SER A 70 4.27 2.37 16.91
CA SER A 70 5.46 3.16 17.23
C SER A 70 6.46 2.29 18.00
N GLY A 71 7.63 2.02 17.40
CA GLY A 71 8.70 1.28 18.05
C GLY A 71 8.48 -0.23 18.07
N ASP A 72 8.32 -0.81 19.27
CA ASP A 72 8.17 -2.26 19.49
C ASP A 72 6.69 -2.68 19.58
N GLU A 73 5.77 -1.74 19.38
CA GLU A 73 4.34 -2.02 19.41
C GLU A 73 3.91 -2.85 18.18
N PRO A 74 3.03 -3.85 18.36
CA PRO A 74 2.50 -4.59 17.24
C PRO A 74 1.73 -3.64 16.31
N PRO A 75 1.69 -3.92 15.00
CA PRO A 75 0.91 -3.12 14.07
C PRO A 75 -0.56 -3.11 14.48
N LEU A 76 -1.19 -1.94 14.37
CA LEU A 76 -2.59 -1.73 14.75
C LEU A 76 -3.47 -1.81 13.51
N ASP A 77 -4.52 -2.61 13.57
CA ASP A 77 -5.55 -2.62 12.52
C ASP A 77 -6.40 -1.34 12.62
N ALA A 78 -6.32 -0.52 11.59
CA ALA A 78 -7.06 0.71 11.43
C ALA A 78 -7.96 0.63 10.19
N VAL A 79 -9.00 1.46 10.13
CA VAL A 79 -9.86 1.59 8.95
C VAL A 79 -9.80 3.02 8.45
N ILE A 80 -9.69 3.19 7.14
CA ILE A 80 -9.60 4.52 6.54
C ILE A 80 -10.98 5.16 6.61
N GLU A 81 -11.13 6.24 7.38
CA GLU A 81 -12.37 7.00 7.48
C GLU A 81 -12.51 7.94 6.27
N ALA A 82 -11.42 8.63 5.92
CA ALA A 82 -11.40 9.57 4.80
C ALA A 82 -10.00 9.68 4.20
N ARG A 83 -9.91 9.98 2.90
CA ARG A 83 -8.67 10.46 2.29
C ARG A 83 -8.76 11.96 2.08
N HIS A 84 -7.73 12.69 2.49
CA HIS A 84 -7.54 14.08 2.14
C HIS A 84 -6.33 14.23 1.22
N GLU A 85 -6.51 15.00 0.16
CA GLU A 85 -5.42 15.41 -0.73
C GLU A 85 -4.75 16.64 -0.11
N GLY A 86 -3.56 16.44 0.45
CA GLY A 86 -2.74 17.51 0.99
C GLY A 86 -2.11 18.36 -0.12
N SER A 87 -1.66 19.56 0.23
CA SER A 87 -1.18 20.58 -0.72
C SER A 87 0.14 20.26 -1.45
N ASN A 88 0.71 19.06 -1.29
CA ASN A 88 2.01 18.69 -1.88
C ASN A 88 2.02 17.30 -2.55
N HIS A 89 0.90 16.91 -3.18
CA HIS A 89 0.69 15.55 -3.70
C HIS A 89 0.78 14.44 -2.61
N THR A 90 0.72 14.84 -1.34
CA THR A 90 0.68 13.91 -0.21
C THR A 90 -0.77 13.58 0.08
N PHE A 91 -1.14 12.32 -0.02
CA PHE A 91 -2.42 11.85 0.51
C PHE A 91 -2.30 11.69 2.02
N VAL A 92 -3.22 12.31 2.75
CA VAL A 92 -3.39 12.14 4.19
C VAL A 92 -4.61 11.25 4.39
N TYR A 93 -4.39 10.02 4.84
CA TYR A 93 -5.46 9.08 5.15
C TYR A 93 -5.85 9.28 6.62
N MET A 94 -7.09 9.71 6.87
CA MET A 94 -7.67 9.71 8.21
C MET A 94 -8.02 8.26 8.53
N VAL A 95 -7.31 7.65 9.46
CA VAL A 95 -7.52 6.25 9.87
C VAL A 95 -8.10 6.22 11.28
N ARG A 96 -9.07 5.33 11.51
CA ARG A 96 -9.67 5.10 12.82
C ARG A 96 -9.24 3.74 13.35
N VAL A 97 -8.64 3.70 14.55
CA VAL A 97 -8.17 2.48 15.22
C VAL A 97 -9.10 2.16 16.38
N ASN A 98 -9.67 0.96 16.49
CA ASN A 98 -10.36 0.45 17.70
C ASN A 98 -11.24 1.48 18.49
N ASP A 99 -12.05 2.28 17.79
CA ASP A 99 -12.91 3.36 18.34
C ASP A 99 -12.20 4.63 18.86
N GLU A 100 -10.88 4.74 18.71
CA GLU A 100 -10.13 5.99 18.92
C GLU A 100 -10.50 7.06 17.88
N PRO A 101 -10.35 8.36 18.21
CA PRO A 101 -10.55 9.43 17.25
C PRO A 101 -9.64 9.23 16.02
N PRO A 102 -10.16 9.51 14.80
CA PRO A 102 -9.40 9.29 13.59
C PRO A 102 -8.10 10.10 13.59
N GLN A 103 -6.98 9.41 13.38
CA GLN A 103 -5.66 10.01 13.33
C GLN A 103 -5.25 10.25 11.86
N PRO A 104 -4.62 11.39 11.54
CA PRO A 104 -4.10 11.64 10.20
C PRO A 104 -2.83 10.83 9.96
N LEU A 105 -2.90 9.84 9.07
CA LEU A 105 -1.76 9.06 8.61
C LEU A 105 -1.27 9.58 7.25
N PRO A 106 0.01 9.99 7.11
CA PRO A 106 0.57 10.27 5.79
C PRO A 106 0.67 8.99 4.95
N GLU A 107 0.56 9.10 3.62
CA GLU A 107 0.74 7.97 2.69
C GLU A 107 2.06 7.20 2.86
N GLN A 108 3.09 7.82 3.45
CA GLN A 108 4.34 7.19 3.83
C GLN A 108 4.33 6.87 5.33
N ALA A 109 3.88 5.68 5.69
CA ALA A 109 4.16 5.07 6.99
C ALA A 109 5.08 3.86 6.77
#